data_AF-A0A0E4BWJ7-F1
#
_entry.id   AF-A0A0E4BWJ7-F1
#
_cell.length_a   1.000
_cell.length_b   1.000
_cell.length_c   1.000
_cell.angle_alpha   90.00
_cell.angle_beta   90.00
_cell.angle_gamma   90.00
#
_symmetry.space_group_name_H-M   'P 1'
#
loop_
_entity.id
_entity.type
_entity.pdbx_description
1 polymer ?
#
loop_
_entity_poly.entity_id
_entity_poly.type
_entity_poly.pdbx_seq_one_letter_code
_entity_poly.pdbx_strand_id
1 'polypeptide(L)'
;MAREYVSPTGSPILGTLERLTGRAEITGIEDNGEPVYQGGTEIFYDDQVTATQDGKMIFLDENGAEWTFDQLTPADDSEEGDEEGDDEEDDGDVGC
;
A
#
# COMPACT_ATOMS: atom_id res chain seq x y z
N MET A 1 10.63 12.57 -6.34
CA MET A 1 9.77 11.64 -7.09
C MET A 1 9.27 10.60 -6.09
N ALA A 2 7.98 10.30 -6.07
CA ALA A 2 7.47 9.12 -5.37
C ALA A 2 7.71 7.89 -6.26
N ARG A 3 7.86 6.71 -5.65
CA ARG A 3 8.03 5.44 -6.36
C ARG A 3 6.86 4.52 -6.01
N GLU A 4 6.40 3.76 -6.99
CA GLU A 4 5.35 2.76 -6.79
C GLU A 4 5.92 1.48 -6.17
N TYR A 5 5.11 0.80 -5.38
CA TYR A 5 5.48 -0.44 -4.69
C TYR A 5 4.38 -1.48 -4.88
N VAL A 6 4.81 -2.73 -4.94
CA VAL A 6 3.95 -3.90 -4.93
C VAL A 6 4.24 -4.75 -3.70
N SER A 7 3.23 -5.47 -3.24
CA SER A 7 3.37 -6.49 -2.20
C SER A 7 4.23 -7.66 -2.72
N PRO A 8 4.70 -8.57 -1.84
CA PRO A 8 5.37 -9.81 -2.25
C PRO A 8 4.55 -10.70 -3.19
N THR A 9 3.22 -10.51 -3.23
CA THR A 9 2.32 -11.24 -4.12
C THR A 9 2.12 -10.54 -5.47
N GLY A 10 2.73 -9.37 -5.68
CA GLY A 10 2.62 -8.57 -6.90
C GLY A 10 1.43 -7.62 -6.94
N SER A 11 0.65 -7.51 -5.85
CA SER A 11 -0.48 -6.57 -5.79
C SER A 11 0.00 -5.15 -5.49
N PRO A 12 -0.55 -4.12 -6.14
CA PRO A 12 -0.17 -2.73 -5.90
C PRO A 12 -0.51 -2.29 -4.47
N ILE A 13 0.39 -1.53 -3.87
CA ILE A 13 0.17 -0.90 -2.57
C ILE A 13 -0.63 0.38 -2.77
N LEU A 14 -1.85 0.41 -2.21
CA LEU A 14 -2.80 1.50 -2.43
C LEU A 14 -2.80 2.54 -1.31
N GLY A 15 -2.32 2.20 -0.12
CA GLY A 15 -2.33 3.13 1.00
C GLY A 15 -1.72 2.56 2.28
N THR A 16 -1.95 3.27 3.38
CA THR A 16 -1.56 2.87 4.74
C THR A 16 -2.77 2.37 5.52
N LEU A 17 -2.54 1.45 6.46
CA LEU A 17 -3.54 1.10 7.44
C LEU A 17 -3.66 2.27 8.42
N GLU A 18 -4.84 2.85 8.57
CA GLU A 18 -5.07 3.97 9.47
C GLU A 18 -5.76 3.52 10.76
N ARG A 19 -5.32 4.06 11.89
CA ARG A 19 -5.99 3.92 13.19
C ARG A 19 -6.77 5.18 13.49
N LEU A 20 -8.06 4.99 13.73
CA LEU A 20 -8.98 6.03 14.13
C LEU A 20 -9.29 5.86 15.61
N THR A 21 -9.12 6.92 16.38
CA THR A 21 -9.63 7.02 17.75
C THR A 21 -11.07 7.50 17.74
N GLY A 22 -11.84 7.02 18.71
CA GLY A 22 -13.21 7.46 18.87
C GLY A 22 -13.73 7.19 20.26
N ARG A 23 -14.87 7.81 20.56
CA ARG A 23 -15.62 7.61 21.80
C ARG A 23 -16.93 6.94 21.47
N ALA A 24 -17.11 5.72 21.98
CA ALA A 24 -18.40 5.07 21.99
C ALA A 24 -19.27 5.66 23.11
N GLU A 25 -20.52 5.93 22.79
CA GLU A 25 -21.51 6.36 23.78
C GLU A 25 -21.91 5.18 24.68
N ILE A 26 -22.01 5.44 25.99
CA ILE A 26 -22.41 4.46 27.00
C ILE A 26 -23.45 5.08 27.93
N THR A 27 -24.38 4.27 28.43
CA THR A 27 -25.38 4.68 29.44
C THR A 27 -24.94 4.37 30.86
N GLY A 28 -23.98 3.45 31.01
CA GLY A 28 -23.50 2.99 32.29
C GLY A 28 -22.37 2.01 32.14
N ILE A 29 -21.90 1.53 33.28
CA ILE A 29 -20.90 0.48 33.40
C ILE A 29 -21.49 -0.53 34.38
N GLU A 30 -21.53 -1.79 33.99
CA GLU A 30 -22.00 -2.90 34.82
C GLU A 30 -21.05 -3.11 36.02
N ASP A 31 -21.52 -3.82 37.05
CA ASP A 31 -20.70 -4.10 38.25
C ASP A 31 -19.42 -4.92 37.95
N ASN A 32 -19.37 -5.60 36.81
CA ASN A 32 -18.20 -6.34 36.33
C ASN A 32 -17.19 -5.47 35.56
N GLY A 33 -17.48 -4.18 35.37
CA GLY A 33 -16.63 -3.24 34.62
C GLY A 33 -16.89 -3.19 33.11
N GLU A 34 -17.86 -3.95 32.59
CA GLU A 34 -18.22 -3.90 31.17
C GLU A 34 -19.11 -2.68 30.88
N PRO A 35 -18.84 -1.91 29.81
CA PRO A 35 -19.67 -0.77 29.43
C PRO A 35 -21.02 -1.21 28.83
N VAL A 36 -22.08 -0.50 29.21
CA VAL A 36 -23.39 -0.63 28.57
C VAL A 36 -23.45 0.38 27.42
N TYR A 37 -23.18 -0.09 26.21
CA TYR A 37 -23.17 0.77 25.02
C TYR A 37 -24.57 1.24 24.63
N GLN A 38 -24.63 2.49 24.18
CA GLN A 38 -25.83 3.08 23.60
C GLN A 38 -25.41 3.96 22.43
N GLY A 39 -26.13 3.92 21.31
CA GLY A 39 -25.88 4.86 20.23
C GLY A 39 -24.67 4.49 19.37
N GLY A 40 -23.91 5.51 18.97
CA GLY A 40 -22.84 5.39 17.98
C GLY A 40 -21.44 5.50 18.56
N THR A 41 -20.46 5.48 17.66
CA THR A 41 -19.08 5.90 17.96
C THR A 41 -18.81 7.22 17.27
N GLU A 42 -18.48 8.23 18.06
CA GLU A 42 -17.95 9.49 17.54
C GLU A 42 -16.48 9.29 17.19
N ILE A 43 -16.13 9.47 15.92
CA ILE A 43 -14.76 9.32 15.43
C ILE A 43 -14.04 10.67 15.50
N PHE A 44 -12.87 10.67 16.14
CA PHE A 44 -12.00 11.83 16.22
C PHE A 44 -11.06 11.84 15.02
N TYR A 45 -11.53 12.40 13.90
CA TYR A 45 -10.76 12.43 12.65
C TYR A 45 -9.45 13.21 12.76
N ASP A 46 -9.37 14.23 13.63
CA ASP A 46 -8.15 15.00 13.86
C ASP A 46 -7.02 14.19 14.52
N ASP A 47 -7.36 13.10 15.21
CA ASP A 47 -6.43 12.21 15.90
C ASP A 47 -6.07 10.96 15.05
N GLN A 48 -6.44 10.96 13.77
CA GLN A 48 -6.11 9.87 12.85
C GLN A 48 -4.59 9.72 12.71
N VAL A 49 -4.11 8.48 12.84
CA VAL A 49 -2.69 8.15 12.68
C VAL A 49 -2.51 6.86 11.90
N THR A 50 -1.44 6.78 11.12
CA THR A 50 -1.03 5.53 10.48
C THR A 50 -0.70 4.47 11.51
N ALA A 51 -1.28 3.29 11.32
CA ALA A 51 -1.01 2.11 12.12
C ALA A 51 0.45 1.70 11.99
N THR A 52 1.04 1.32 13.13
CA THR A 52 2.37 0.73 13.16
C THR A 52 2.33 -0.64 13.83
N GLN A 53 3.17 -1.55 13.33
CA GLN A 53 3.47 -2.84 13.94
C GLN A 53 4.98 -2.91 14.14
N ASP A 54 5.41 -3.18 15.38
CA ASP A 54 6.82 -3.21 15.75
C ASP A 54 7.59 -1.93 15.33
N GLY A 55 6.92 -0.77 15.38
CA GLY A 55 7.47 0.53 15.00
C GLY A 55 7.55 0.79 13.49
N LYS A 56 7.07 -0.13 12.65
CA LYS A 56 7.01 0.02 11.20
C LYS A 56 5.60 0.39 10.75
N MET A 57 5.50 1.30 9.79
CA MET A 57 4.22 1.64 9.15
C MET A 57 3.68 0.42 8.40
N ILE A 58 2.35 0.27 8.45
CA ILE A 58 1.62 -0.79 7.76
C ILE A 58 1.00 -0.21 6.50
N PHE A 59 1.26 -0.88 5.38
CA PHE A 59 0.73 -0.58 4.06
C PHE A 59 -0.32 -1.62 3.68
N LEU A 60 -1.30 -1.21 2.89
CA LEU A 60 -2.37 -2.07 2.41
C LEU A 60 -2.29 -2.23 0.90
N ASP A 61 -2.38 -3.47 0.44
CA ASP A 61 -2.59 -3.78 -0.98
C ASP A 61 -4.06 -3.67 -1.40
N GLU A 62 -4.34 -3.89 -2.68
CA GLU A 62 -5.69 -3.84 -3.25
C GLU A 62 -6.71 -4.79 -2.58
N ASN A 63 -6.22 -5.87 -1.97
CA ASN A 63 -7.05 -6.89 -1.31
C ASN A 63 -7.23 -6.59 0.18
N GLY A 64 -6.62 -5.50 0.68
CA GLY A 64 -6.60 -5.14 2.10
C GLY A 64 -5.62 -5.97 2.93
N ALA A 65 -4.66 -6.66 2.31
CA ALA A 65 -3.62 -7.34 3.06
C ALA A 65 -2.55 -6.35 3.55
N GLU A 66 -2.04 -6.61 4.75
CA GLU A 66 -1.13 -5.75 5.50
C GLU A 66 0.33 -6.11 5.24
N TRP A 67 1.14 -5.11 4.92
CA TRP A 67 2.55 -5.26 4.58
C TRP A 67 3.40 -4.17 5.25
N THR A 68 4.59 -4.52 5.74
CA THR A 68 5.57 -3.53 6.18
C THR A 68 6.46 -3.11 5.01
N PHE A 69 7.06 -1.91 5.10
CA PHE A 69 7.89 -1.37 4.01
C PHE A 69 9.02 -2.31 3.55
N ASP A 70 9.63 -3.04 4.48
CA ASP A 70 10.71 -4.00 4.19
C ASP A 70 10.26 -5.25 3.43
N GLN A 71 8.95 -5.48 3.32
CA GLN A 71 8.37 -6.56 2.52
C GLN A 71 8.02 -6.09 1.10
N LEU A 72 7.96 -4.78 0.86
CA LEU A 72 7.53 -4.25 -0.42
C LEU A 72 8.65 -4.34 -1.44
N THR A 73 8.26 -4.65 -2.68
CA THR A 73 9.17 -4.60 -3.83
C THR A 73 8.82 -3.35 -4.62
N PRO A 74 9.80 -2.51 -4.99
CA PRO A 74 9.54 -1.42 -5.89
C PRO A 74 8.97 -1.94 -7.21
N ALA A 75 7.94 -1.28 -7.75
CA ALA A 75 7.56 -1.51 -9.13
C ALA A 75 8.71 -0.94 -9.99
N ASP A 76 9.53 -1.83 -10.56
CA ASP A 76 10.49 -1.47 -11.61
C ASP A 76 9.75 -1.50 -12.95
N ASP A 77 9.85 -0.40 -13.71
CA ASP A 77 9.47 -0.30 -15.13
C ASP A 77 10.42 -1.16 -15.99
N SER A 78 10.40 -2.49 -15.82
CA SER A 78 11.07 -3.42 -16.72
C SER A 78 9.98 -4.01 -17.62
N GLU A 79 9.90 -3.78 -18.93
CA GLU A 79 10.98 -3.66 -19.92
C GLU A 79 10.55 -2.74 -21.10
N GLU A 80 11.13 -1.54 -21.25
CA GLU A 80 11.33 -0.99 -22.61
C GLU A 80 12.45 -1.82 -23.23
N GLY A 81 12.06 -2.87 -23.94
CA GLY A 81 12.97 -3.59 -24.84
C GLY A 81 13.34 -2.68 -26.00
N ASP A 82 14.35 -1.84 -25.81
CA ASP A 82 15.16 -1.33 -26.92
C ASP A 82 15.98 -2.52 -27.46
N GLU A 83 15.33 -3.36 -28.27
CA GLU A 83 16.05 -4.17 -29.25
C GLU A 83 16.65 -3.19 -30.28
N GLU A 84 17.80 -2.62 -29.93
CA GLU A 84 18.74 -2.02 -30.89
C GLU A 84 19.12 -3.12 -31.89
N GLY A 85 18.34 -3.19 -32.98
CA GLY A 85 18.66 -3.99 -34.16
C GLY A 85 19.87 -3.38 -34.86
N ASP A 86 21.05 -3.74 -34.37
CA ASP A 86 22.35 -3.50 -35.00
C ASP A 86 22.54 -4.47 -36.18
N ASP A 87 22.90 -3.87 -37.32
CA ASP A 87 23.54 -4.42 -38.52
C ASP A 87 22.79 -5.42 -39.43
N GLU A 88 22.63 -5.02 -40.70
CA GLU A 88 23.49 -5.55 -41.78
C GLU A 88 23.52 -4.54 -42.96
N GLU A 89 24.72 -4.04 -43.28
CA GLU A 89 25.01 -3.35 -44.53
C GLU A 89 24.74 -4.29 -45.72
N ASP A 90 23.84 -3.92 -46.64
CA ASP A 90 23.72 -4.58 -47.96
C ASP A 90 24.48 -3.72 -48.98
N ASP A 91 25.79 -3.97 -49.07
CA ASP A 91 26.64 -3.58 -50.19
C ASP A 91 26.31 -4.41 -51.46
N GLY A 92 25.13 -4.15 -52.03
CA GLY A 92 24.71 -4.71 -53.31
C GLY A 92 25.16 -3.91 -54.53
N ASP A 93 26.47 -3.72 -54.73
CA ASP A 93 27.01 -3.35 -56.06
C ASP A 93 26.81 -4.53 -57.02
N VAL A 94 25.86 -4.41 -57.94
CA VAL A 94 25.80 -5.23 -59.15
C VAL A 94 25.44 -4.35 -60.35
N GLY A 95 26.48 -3.73 -60.89
CA GLY A 95 26.88 -3.97 -62.29
C GLY A 95 25.97 -3.48 -63.42
N CYS A 96 26.45 -2.39 -64.05
CA CYS A 96 26.48 -2.08 -65.50
C CYS A 96 25.22 -2.20 -66.37
#